data_AF-A0A2X1QC65-F1
#
_entry.id   AF-A0A2X1QC65-F1
#
_cell.length_a   1.000
_cell.length_b   1.000
_cell.length_c   1.000
_cell.angle_alpha   90.00
_cell.angle_beta   90.00
_cell.angle_gamma   90.00
#
_symmetry.space_group_name_H-M   'P 1'
#
loop_
_entity.id
_entity.type
_entity.pdbx_description
1 polymer ?
#
loop_
_entity_poly.entity_id
_entity_poly.type
_entity_poly.pdbx_seq_one_letter_code
_entity_poly.pdbx_strand_id
1 'polypeptide(L)'
;MRGGKRPNYHAEDIAAAGEALREFDLPEQLVVDFSHGNCQKQHRRQLEVCADICQQIRAGSTAIAGIMAESFLQEGTQKVVPRPAVDLGPVDHRPLPGAGKTAKDY
;
A
#
# COMPACT_ATOMS: atom_id res chain seq x y z
N MET A 1 2.72 6.20 -9.54
CA MET A 1 3.26 7.18 -8.58
C MET A 1 2.69 6.88 -7.20
N ARG A 2 3.50 6.53 -6.19
CA ARG A 2 3.03 6.11 -4.83
C ARG A 2 3.74 6.80 -3.66
N GLY A 3 4.44 7.88 -3.95
CA GLY A 3 5.37 8.56 -3.04
C GLY A 3 6.70 7.83 -2.87
N GLY A 4 7.57 8.44 -2.07
CA GLY A 4 8.87 7.92 -1.69
C GLY A 4 9.33 8.61 -0.40
N LYS A 5 10.52 9.22 -0.42
CA LYS A 5 10.96 10.10 0.68
C LYS A 5 10.05 11.33 0.84
N ARG A 6 9.51 11.82 -0.27
CA ARG A 6 8.50 12.87 -0.36
C ARG A 6 7.31 12.39 -1.20
N PRO A 7 6.12 12.99 -1.08
CA PRO A 7 5.05 12.80 -2.04
C PRO A 7 5.51 13.13 -3.47
N ASN A 8 4.93 12.44 -4.46
CA ASN A 8 5.26 12.60 -5.87
C ASN A 8 4.02 12.64 -6.77
N TYR A 9 2.99 13.37 -6.35
CA TYR A 9 1.74 13.51 -7.09
C TYR A 9 1.49 14.91 -7.64
N HIS A 10 2.35 15.89 -7.31
CA HIS A 10 2.18 17.26 -7.77
C HIS A 10 2.41 17.37 -9.29
N ALA A 11 1.90 18.43 -9.91
CA ALA A 11 1.97 18.59 -11.37
C ALA A 11 3.40 18.50 -11.92
N GLU A 12 4.39 19.04 -11.20
CA GLU A 12 5.80 18.94 -11.56
C GLU A 12 6.33 17.49 -11.53
N ASP A 13 5.89 16.70 -10.56
CA ASP A 13 6.30 15.30 -10.42
C ASP A 13 5.66 14.44 -11.53
N ILE A 14 4.41 14.74 -11.90
CA ILE A 14 3.70 14.09 -13.00
C ILE A 14 4.34 14.42 -14.34
N ALA A 15 4.67 15.69 -14.58
CA ALA A 15 5.37 16.12 -15.79
C ALA A 15 6.75 15.45 -15.90
N ALA A 16 7.52 15.44 -14.82
CA ALA A 16 8.84 14.80 -14.80
C ALA A 16 8.74 13.27 -15.06
N ALA A 17 7.74 12.60 -14.50
CA ALA A 17 7.51 11.18 -14.76
C ALA A 17 7.04 10.91 -16.21
N GLY A 18 6.23 11.81 -16.78
CA GLY A 18 5.82 11.75 -18.19
C GLY A 18 7.01 11.88 -19.13
N GLU A 19 7.87 12.88 -18.93
CA GLU A 19 9.09 13.05 -19.73
C GLU A 19 10.03 11.84 -19.60
N ALA A 20 10.17 11.29 -18.39
CA ALA A 20 10.96 10.08 -18.18
C ALA A 20 10.39 8.87 -18.95
N LEU A 21 9.07 8.72 -19.08
CA LEU A 21 8.47 7.67 -19.91
C LEU A 21 8.71 7.92 -21.40
N ARG A 22 8.59 9.18 -21.83
CA ARG A 22 8.82 9.58 -23.22
C ARG A 22 10.26 9.29 -23.67
N GLU A 23 11.25 9.47 -22.79
CA GLU A 23 12.66 9.14 -23.09
C GLU A 23 12.86 7.67 -23.52
N PHE A 24 11.96 6.78 -23.09
CA PHE A 24 11.98 5.36 -23.45
C PHE A 24 10.89 4.98 -24.46
N ASP A 25 10.29 5.95 -25.17
CA ASP A 25 9.18 5.74 -26.12
C ASP A 25 7.96 5.02 -25.51
N LEU A 26 7.73 5.21 -24.20
CA LEU A 26 6.60 4.61 -23.50
C LEU A 26 5.40 5.58 -23.43
N PRO A 27 4.16 5.08 -23.36
CA PRO A 27 2.99 5.91 -23.14
C PRO A 27 3.10 6.71 -21.83
N GLU A 28 2.83 8.00 -21.88
CA GLU A 28 2.89 8.93 -20.74
C GLU A 28 1.64 8.82 -19.85
N GLN A 29 1.28 7.59 -19.48
CA GLN A 29 0.09 7.27 -18.72
C GLN A 29 0.45 6.79 -17.32
N LEU A 30 0.08 7.58 -16.32
CA LEU A 30 0.45 7.38 -14.94
C LEU A 30 -0.78 7.01 -14.10
N VAL A 31 -0.60 6.02 -13.22
CA VAL A 31 -1.52 5.75 -12.11
C VAL A 31 -0.99 6.42 -10.85
N VAL A 32 -1.81 7.22 -10.19
CA VAL A 32 -1.45 7.91 -8.94
C VAL A 32 -2.11 7.25 -7.74
N ASP A 33 -1.30 6.75 -6.81
CA ASP A 33 -1.74 6.19 -5.53
C ASP A 33 -1.86 7.32 -4.49
N PHE A 34 -3.06 7.50 -3.95
CA PHE A 34 -3.35 8.52 -2.95
C PHE A 34 -2.80 8.18 -1.56
N SER A 35 -2.55 6.90 -1.29
CA SER A 35 -2.09 6.37 -0.01
C SER A 35 -0.56 6.38 0.11
N HIS A 36 -0.01 5.48 0.94
CA HIS A 36 1.42 5.23 1.13
C HIS A 36 2.26 6.50 1.35
N GLY A 37 3.25 6.73 0.49
CA GLY A 37 4.16 7.87 0.61
C GLY A 37 3.49 9.18 0.24
N ASN A 38 2.44 9.16 -0.57
CA ASN A 38 1.72 10.35 -1.00
C ASN A 38 0.84 10.94 0.12
N CYS A 39 0.21 10.10 0.95
CA CYS A 39 -0.49 10.55 2.16
C CYS A 39 0.43 10.66 3.40
N GLN A 40 1.73 10.42 3.27
CA GLN A 40 2.69 10.37 4.38
C GLN A 40 2.25 9.43 5.53
N LYS A 41 1.65 8.28 5.16
CA LYS A 41 1.06 7.30 6.09
C LYS A 41 -0.06 7.86 6.98
N GLN A 42 -0.65 8.98 6.63
CA GLN A 42 -1.82 9.56 7.30
C GLN A 42 -3.04 9.39 6.39
N HIS A 43 -3.87 8.38 6.65
CA HIS A 43 -4.98 7.99 5.75
C HIS A 43 -5.92 9.15 5.39
N ARG A 44 -6.15 10.12 6.28
CA ARG A 44 -7.00 11.29 5.99
C ARG A 44 -6.43 12.19 4.90
N ARG A 45 -5.12 12.22 4.73
CA ARG A 45 -4.45 13.02 3.70
C ARG A 45 -4.64 12.47 2.29
N GLN A 46 -5.20 11.26 2.13
CA GLN A 46 -5.64 10.79 0.82
C GLN A 46 -6.64 11.77 0.17
N LEU A 47 -7.43 12.51 0.97
CA LEU A 47 -8.34 13.54 0.46
C LEU A 47 -7.61 14.76 -0.10
N GLU A 48 -6.47 15.15 0.49
CA GLU A 48 -5.61 16.23 -0.02
C GLU A 48 -5.03 15.83 -1.38
N VAL A 49 -4.51 14.59 -1.48
CA VAL A 49 -3.97 14.05 -2.75
C VAL A 49 -5.08 13.98 -3.80
N CYS A 50 -6.27 13.51 -3.42
CA CYS A 50 -7.43 13.46 -4.30
C CYS A 50 -7.81 14.84 -4.84
N ALA A 51 -7.88 15.86 -3.98
CA ALA A 51 -8.24 17.21 -4.38
C ALA A 51 -7.25 17.80 -5.41
N ASP A 52 -5.95 17.60 -5.19
CA ASP A 52 -4.89 18.03 -6.09
C ASP A 52 -4.97 17.31 -7.45
N ILE A 53 -5.12 15.98 -7.44
CA ILE A 53 -5.25 15.19 -8.67
C ILE A 53 -6.53 15.55 -9.45
N CYS A 54 -7.66 15.76 -8.77
CA CYS A 54 -8.87 16.25 -9.39
C CYS A 54 -8.67 17.65 -10.01
N GLN A 55 -7.92 18.54 -9.36
CA GLN A 55 -7.58 19.84 -9.94
C GLN A 55 -6.75 19.70 -11.20
N GLN A 56 -5.73 18.85 -11.20
CA GLN A 56 -4.88 18.62 -12.38
C GLN A 56 -5.67 18.03 -13.56
N ILE A 57 -6.54 17.05 -13.31
CA ILE A 57 -7.43 16.49 -14.34
C ILE A 57 -8.36 17.58 -14.88
N ARG A 58 -8.98 18.38 -14.01
CA ARG A 58 -9.83 19.52 -14.42
C ARG A 58 -9.07 20.59 -15.21
N ALA A 59 -7.78 20.78 -14.93
CA ALA A 59 -6.92 21.70 -15.65
C ALA A 59 -6.45 21.13 -17.01
N GLY A 60 -6.86 19.92 -17.38
CA GLY A 60 -6.59 19.31 -18.68
C GLY A 60 -5.43 18.33 -18.70
N SER A 61 -4.93 17.88 -17.53
CA SER A 61 -3.91 16.82 -17.51
C SER A 61 -4.43 15.54 -18.16
N THR A 62 -3.77 15.09 -19.23
CA THR A 62 -4.05 13.83 -19.93
C THR A 62 -3.11 12.70 -19.49
N ALA A 63 -2.09 13.00 -18.69
CA ALA A 63 -1.10 12.04 -18.23
C ALA A 63 -1.63 11.13 -17.10
N ILE A 64 -2.67 11.55 -16.38
CA ILE A 64 -3.26 10.78 -15.28
C ILE A 64 -4.28 9.80 -15.87
N ALA A 65 -3.87 8.54 -16.04
CA ALA A 65 -4.71 7.49 -16.61
C ALA A 65 -5.59 6.80 -15.55
N GLY A 66 -5.19 6.86 -14.28
CA GLY A 66 -5.95 6.23 -13.20
C GLY A 66 -5.46 6.62 -11.81
N ILE A 67 -6.21 6.18 -10.80
CA ILE A 67 -5.89 6.40 -9.40
C ILE A 67 -5.97 5.09 -8.61
N MET A 68 -5.27 5.04 -7.49
CA MET A 68 -5.40 4.01 -6.48
C MET A 68 -5.67 4.68 -5.14
N ALA A 69 -6.60 4.14 -4.36
CA ALA A 69 -6.94 4.64 -3.03
C ALA A 69 -7.18 3.47 -2.08
N GLU A 70 -6.88 3.67 -0.80
CA GLU A 70 -7.15 2.69 0.25
C GLU A 70 -8.38 3.13 1.05
N SER A 71 -9.45 2.34 0.98
CA SER A 71 -10.69 2.59 1.71
C SER A 71 -11.23 1.31 2.35
N PHE A 72 -11.88 1.49 3.49
CA PHE A 72 -12.57 0.44 4.26
C PHE A 72 -13.91 0.99 4.75
N LEU A 73 -14.81 0.11 5.20
CA LEU A 73 -16.11 0.52 5.75
C LEU A 73 -15.99 1.46 6.96
N GLN A 74 -14.90 1.32 7.71
CA GLN A 74 -14.56 2.21 8.82
C GLN A 74 -13.14 2.73 8.63
N GLU A 75 -12.91 4.01 8.96
CA GLU A 75 -11.59 4.62 8.85
C GLU A 75 -10.59 4.08 9.89
N GLY A 76 -9.31 4.30 9.62
CA GLY A 76 -8.22 3.97 10.55
C GLY A 76 -7.59 2.61 10.30
N THR A 77 -6.96 2.07 11.33
CA THR A 77 -6.28 0.77 11.31
C THR A 77 -6.56 0.02 12.59
N GLN A 78 -6.65 -1.30 12.50
CA GLN A 78 -6.83 -2.17 13.66
C GLN A 78 -5.55 -2.96 13.91
N LYS A 79 -5.05 -2.89 15.15
CA LYS A 79 -3.96 -3.78 15.56
C LYS A 79 -4.49 -5.21 15.65
N VAL A 80 -3.78 -6.15 15.04
CA VAL A 80 -4.03 -7.57 15.26
C VAL A 80 -3.63 -7.90 16.69
N VAL A 81 -4.60 -8.32 17.48
CA VAL A 81 -4.38 -8.77 18.86
C VAL A 81 -4.17 -10.29 18.80
N PRO A 82 -3.07 -10.84 19.33
CA PRO A 82 -2.89 -12.28 19.41
C PRO A 82 -4.09 -12.88 20.17
N ARG A 83 -4.72 -13.88 19.58
CA ARG A 83 -5.73 -14.65 20.32
C ARG A 83 -5.00 -15.31 21.51
N PRO A 84 -5.58 -15.28 22.73
CA PRO A 84 -5.06 -16.08 23.82
C PRO A 84 -4.90 -17.53 23.34
N ALA A 85 -3.79 -18.16 23.67
CA ALA A 85 -3.62 -19.59 23.42
C ALA A 85 -4.84 -20.30 24.01
N VAL A 86 -5.60 -21.00 23.16
CA VAL A 86 -6.64 -21.88 23.65
C VAL A 86 -5.88 -23.00 24.34
N ASP A 87 -5.98 -23.06 25.67
CA ASP A 87 -5.61 -24.25 26.41
C ASP A 87 -6.57 -25.35 25.96
N LEU A 88 -6.13 -26.19 25.03
CA LEU A 88 -6.89 -27.34 24.53
C LEU A 88 -7.01 -28.45 25.58
N GLY A 89 -6.64 -28.17 26.84
CA GLY A 89 -6.41 -29.17 27.86
C GLY A 89 -5.23 -30.05 27.48
N PRO A 90 -4.85 -30.99 28.35
CA PRO A 90 -3.89 -32.00 27.99
C PRO A 90 -4.44 -32.80 26.80
N VAL A 91 -3.86 -32.59 25.62
CA VAL A 91 -3.90 -33.61 24.57
C VAL A 91 -3.30 -34.88 25.21
N ASP A 92 -4.13 -35.92 25.34
CA ASP A 92 -3.71 -37.26 25.73
C ASP A 92 -2.75 -37.79 24.67
N HIS A 93 -1.51 -37.31 24.72
CA HIS A 93 -0.40 -37.89 24.00
C HIS A 93 -0.01 -39.14 24.77
N ARG A 94 -0.78 -40.21 24.58
CA ARG A 94 -0.20 -41.54 24.77
C ARG A 94 1.07 -41.58 23.91
N PRO A 95 2.27 -41.74 24.50
CA PRO A 95 3.48 -41.75 23.71
C PRO A 95 3.44 -42.97 22.81
N LEU A 96 3.45 -42.76 21.50
CA LEU A 96 3.78 -43.85 20.58
C LEU A 96 5.25 -44.22 20.81
N PRO A 97 5.58 -45.50 20.99
CA PRO A 97 6.96 -45.91 21.20
C PRO A 97 7.74 -45.69 19.90
N GLY A 98 8.72 -44.80 19.94
CA GLY A 98 9.71 -44.63 18.88
C GLY A 98 9.47 -43.44 17.95
N ALA A 99 9.92 -42.25 18.36
CA ALA A 99 10.33 -41.23 17.41
C ALA A 99 11.51 -40.46 18.00
N GLY A 100 12.68 -40.69 17.40
CA GLY A 100 13.92 -40.03 17.74
C GLY A 100 13.86 -38.53 17.48
N LYS A 101 14.75 -37.82 18.18
CA LYS A 101 15.00 -36.39 18.08
C LYS A 101 15.25 -35.95 16.63
N THR A 102 14.52 -34.95 16.14
CA THR A 102 15.06 -33.97 15.19
C THR A 102 14.41 -32.61 15.44
N ALA A 103 15.09 -31.79 16.24
CA ALA A 103 14.94 -30.35 16.20
C ALA A 103 15.70 -29.84 14.97
N LYS A 104 15.03 -29.10 14.09
CA LYS A 104 15.64 -28.15 13.17
C LYS A 104 14.76 -26.91 13.17
N ASP A 105 15.20 -25.91 13.92
CA ASP A 105 14.71 -24.54 13.82
C ASP A 105 15.27 -23.92 12.53
N TYR A 106 14.37 -23.39 11.71
CA TYR A 106 14.60 -22.29 10.76
C TYR A 106 13.47 -21.28 10.97
#